data_AF-A0A7Y5Q0E2-F1
#
_entry.id   AF-A0A7Y5Q0E2-F1
#
_cell.length_a   1.000
_cell.length_b   1.000
_cell.length_c   1.000
_cell.angle_alpha   90.00
_cell.angle_beta   90.00
_cell.angle_gamma   90.00
#
_symmetry.space_group_name_H-M   'P 1'
#
loop_
_entity.id
_entity.type
_entity.pdbx_description
1 polymer ?
#
loop_
_entity_poly.entity_id
_entity_poly.type
_entity_poly.pdbx_seq_one_letter_code
_entity_poly.pdbx_strand_id
1 'polypeptide(L)'
;MAAHETGWDGDAEALRGLGERLAARRLERNQTQAQLAKLAGVSLRTVVRLESGESSQLTNLVRVLRALGLLGPLMESLATL
;
A
#
# COMPACT_ATOMS: atom_id res chain seq x y z
N MET A 1 29.83 1.73 12.72
CA MET A 1 28.65 2.41 12.14
C MET A 1 27.80 1.38 11.41
N ALA A 2 27.05 0.56 12.15
CA ALA A 2 26.10 -0.39 11.58
C ALA A 2 24.71 0.05 12.03
N ALA A 3 24.04 0.83 11.19
CA ALA A 3 22.69 1.29 11.45
C ALA A 3 21.72 0.25 10.86
N HIS A 4 21.09 -0.57 11.69
CA HIS A 4 19.68 -0.94 11.55
C HIS A 4 19.19 -1.36 10.13
N GLU A 5 19.90 -2.25 9.43
CA GLU A 5 19.50 -2.68 8.09
C GLU A 5 18.41 -3.77 8.18
N THR A 6 17.17 -3.37 7.87
CA THR A 6 15.92 -4.17 7.83
C THR A 6 15.10 -4.20 9.13
N GLY A 7 14.99 -3.06 9.82
CA GLY A 7 14.04 -2.87 10.92
C GLY A 7 12.58 -2.85 10.45
N TRP A 8 11.98 -4.03 10.34
CA TRP A 8 10.52 -4.21 10.34
C TRP A 8 10.19 -4.84 11.68
N ASP A 9 10.48 -4.13 12.77
CA ASP A 9 10.55 -4.73 14.11
C ASP A 9 9.15 -5.05 14.68
N GLY A 10 8.08 -4.66 13.97
CA GLY A 10 6.72 -5.14 14.24
C GLY A 10 5.70 -4.86 13.13
N ASP A 11 4.58 -5.60 13.16
CA ASP A 11 3.50 -5.53 12.16
C ASP A 11 2.98 -4.11 11.93
N ALA A 12 2.89 -3.30 12.99
CA ALA A 12 2.41 -1.91 12.89
C ALA A 12 3.38 -1.01 12.11
N GLU A 13 4.69 -1.22 12.23
CA GLU A 13 5.69 -0.49 11.46
C GLU A 13 5.69 -0.95 10.00
N ALA A 14 5.56 -2.26 9.78
CA ALA A 14 5.41 -2.84 8.46
C ALA A 14 4.21 -2.27 7.69
N LEU A 15 3.05 -2.21 8.36
CA LEU A 15 1.83 -1.65 7.78
C LEU A 15 1.96 -0.15 7.50
N ARG A 16 2.63 0.61 8.38
CA ARG A 16 2.89 2.04 8.16
C ARG A 16 3.76 2.28 6.93
N GLY A 17 4.88 1.56 6.83
CA GLY A 17 5.77 1.65 5.66
C GLY A 17 5.08 1.22 4.37
N LEU A 18 4.21 0.21 4.42
CA LEU A 18 3.36 -0.15 3.29
C LEU A 18 2.41 0.98 2.90
N GLY A 19 1.69 1.55 3.88
CA GLY A 19 0.73 2.65 3.67
C GLY A 19 1.37 3.88 3.05
N GLU A 20 2.55 4.28 3.54
CA GLU A 20 3.33 5.40 3.00
C GLU A 20 3.71 5.17 1.53
N ARG A 21 4.13 3.95 1.16
CA ARG A 21 4.45 3.59 -0.23
C ARG A 21 3.23 3.62 -1.14
N LEU A 22 2.06 3.18 -0.65
CA LEU A 22 0.80 3.30 -1.40
C LEU A 22 0.45 4.77 -1.65
N ALA A 23 0.55 5.61 -0.61
CA ALA A 23 0.29 7.05 -0.71
C ALA A 23 1.26 7.75 -1.68
N ALA A 24 2.56 7.43 -1.60
CA ALA A 24 3.56 7.96 -2.53
C ALA A 24 3.23 7.61 -3.98
N ARG A 25 2.90 6.33 -4.26
CA ARG A 25 2.50 5.87 -5.60
C ARG A 25 1.21 6.49 -6.11
N ARG A 26 0.28 6.86 -5.22
CA ARG A 26 -0.91 7.63 -5.57
C ARG A 26 -0.55 9.06 -5.96
N LEU A 27 0.29 9.72 -5.15
CA LEU A 27 0.71 11.10 -5.36
C LEU A 27 1.56 11.28 -6.63
N GLU A 28 2.44 10.33 -6.95
CA GLU A 28 3.18 10.28 -8.23
C GLU A 28 2.24 10.31 -9.45
N ARG A 29 1.00 9.85 -9.28
CA ARG A 29 -0.05 9.88 -10.32
C ARG A 29 -1.01 11.07 -10.22
N ASN A 30 -0.74 12.03 -9.35
CA ASN A 30 -1.60 13.20 -9.09
C ASN A 30 -3.05 12.83 -8.72
N GLN A 31 -3.25 11.71 -8.03
CA GLN A 31 -4.57 11.24 -7.62
C GLN A 31 -4.90 11.65 -6.18
N THR A 32 -6.13 12.09 -5.92
CA THR A 32 -6.65 12.20 -4.56
C THR A 32 -7.02 10.82 -4.00
N GLN A 33 -7.12 10.69 -2.67
CA GLN A 33 -7.57 9.44 -2.05
C GLN A 33 -8.97 9.02 -2.52
N ALA A 34 -9.87 9.99 -2.77
CA ALA A 34 -11.20 9.72 -3.31
C ALA A 34 -11.17 9.19 -4.75
N GLN A 35 -10.26 9.72 -5.59
CA GLN A 35 -10.07 9.21 -6.95
C GLN A 35 -9.52 7.78 -6.92
N LEU A 36 -8.52 7.50 -6.07
CA LEU A 36 -8.01 6.13 -5.90
C LEU A 36 -9.09 5.18 -5.40
N ALA A 37 -9.89 5.58 -4.42
CA ALA A 37 -10.99 4.77 -3.89
C ALA A 37 -11.99 4.39 -4.99
N LYS A 38 -12.37 5.35 -5.83
CA LYS A 38 -13.25 5.13 -6.99
C LYS A 38 -12.63 4.14 -7.98
N LEU A 39 -11.36 4.32 -8.34
CA LEU A 39 -10.65 3.42 -9.27
C LEU A 39 -10.50 1.99 -8.72
N ALA A 40 -10.23 1.86 -7.42
CA ALA A 40 -10.09 0.58 -6.76
C ALA A 40 -11.43 -0.11 -6.45
N GLY A 41 -12.57 0.59 -6.59
CA GLY A 41 -13.89 0.06 -6.22
C GLY A 41 -14.01 -0.22 -4.72
N VAL A 42 -13.45 0.65 -3.88
CA VAL A 42 -13.52 0.57 -2.41
C VAL A 42 -13.99 1.90 -1.81
N SER A 43 -14.33 1.90 -0.53
CA SER A 43 -14.70 3.15 0.17
C SER A 43 -13.50 4.08 0.34
N LEU A 44 -13.74 5.40 0.43
CA LEU A 44 -12.69 6.38 0.79
C LEU A 44 -12.02 6.00 2.12
N ARG A 45 -12.79 5.58 3.11
CA ARG A 45 -12.28 5.14 4.42
C ARG A 45 -11.30 3.99 4.30
N THR A 46 -11.53 3.07 3.36
CA THR A 46 -10.61 1.96 3.09
C THR A 46 -9.26 2.47 2.60
N VAL A 47 -9.24 3.44 1.68
CA VAL A 47 -7.99 4.05 1.19
C VAL A 47 -7.27 4.81 2.30
N VAL A 48 -7.99 5.63 3.08
CA VAL A 48 -7.40 6.36 4.21
C VAL A 48 -6.74 5.41 5.20
N ARG A 49 -7.44 4.36 5.63
CA ARG A 49 -6.89 3.35 6.55
C ARG A 49 -5.64 2.68 5.99
N LEU A 50 -5.69 2.27 4.72
CA LEU A 50 -4.55 1.62 4.06
C LEU A 50 -3.34 2.55 3.99
N GLU A 51 -3.53 3.81 3.58
CA GLU A 51 -2.44 4.80 3.51
C GLU A 51 -1.92 5.22 4.90
N SER A 52 -2.72 5.11 5.95
CA SER A 52 -2.33 5.33 7.34
C SER A 52 -1.71 4.11 8.02
N GLY A 53 -1.57 2.97 7.32
CA GLY A 53 -1.01 1.74 7.87
C GLY A 53 -1.92 1.04 8.87
N GLU A 54 -3.23 1.30 8.83
CA GLU A 54 -4.20 0.54 9.62
C GLU A 54 -4.55 -0.79 8.95
N SER A 55 -4.82 -1.81 9.76
CA SER A 55 -5.28 -3.10 9.26
C SER A 55 -6.57 -2.98 8.43
N SER A 56 -6.61 -3.73 7.34
CA SER A 56 -7.71 -3.80 6.38
C SER A 56 -7.75 -5.20 5.79
N GLN A 57 -8.89 -5.59 5.21
CA GLN A 57 -9.01 -6.88 4.53
C GLN A 57 -8.01 -6.96 3.37
N LEU A 58 -7.34 -8.09 3.22
CA LEU A 58 -6.36 -8.33 2.16
C LEU A 58 -6.94 -8.10 0.75
N THR A 59 -8.22 -8.43 0.54
CA THR A 59 -8.95 -8.17 -0.71
C THR A 59 -9.01 -6.68 -1.08
N ASN A 60 -9.13 -5.79 -0.08
CA ASN A 60 -9.08 -4.34 -0.30
C ASN A 60 -7.68 -3.87 -0.67
N LEU A 61 -6.64 -4.43 -0.03
CA LEU A 61 -5.26 -4.15 -0.40
C LEU A 61 -4.99 -4.57 -1.86
N VAL A 62 -5.41 -5.77 -2.26
CA VAL A 62 -5.27 -6.25 -3.66
C VAL A 62 -5.96 -5.31 -4.65
N ARG A 63 -7.16 -4.82 -4.33
CA ARG A 63 -7.88 -3.84 -5.18
C ARG A 63 -7.11 -2.53 -5.33
N VAL A 64 -6.57 -1.99 -4.24
CA VAL A 64 -5.78 -0.75 -4.25
C VAL A 64 -4.46 -0.95 -5.00
N LEU A 65 -3.73 -2.05 -4.75
CA LEU A 65 -2.51 -2.40 -5.49
C LEU A 65 -2.78 -2.52 -6.98
N ARG A 66 -3.91 -3.11 -7.39
CA ARG A 66 -4.31 -3.19 -8.81
C ARG A 66 -4.56 -1.81 -9.40
N ALA A 67 -5.31 -0.95 -8.71
CA ALA A 67 -5.57 0.43 -9.15
C ALA A 67 -4.30 1.28 -9.26
N LEU A 68 -3.30 1.01 -8.41
CA LEU A 68 -1.97 1.62 -8.46
C LEU A 68 -1.00 0.91 -9.41
N GLY A 69 -1.41 -0.11 -10.16
CA GLY A 69 -0.50 -0.87 -11.04
C GLY A 69 0.66 -1.56 -10.31
N LEU A 70 0.53 -1.80 -9.01
CA LEU A 70 1.55 -2.42 -8.15
C LEU A 70 1.35 -3.93 -7.96
N LEU A 71 0.15 -4.45 -8.25
CA LEU A 71 -0.15 -5.87 -8.06
C LEU A 71 0.75 -6.77 -8.92
N GLY A 72 0.97 -6.43 -10.19
CA GLY A 72 1.88 -7.18 -11.08
C GLY A 72 3.31 -7.24 -10.56
N PRO A 73 3.97 -6.09 -10.34
CA PRO A 73 5.31 -6.05 -9.76
C PRO A 73 5.46 -6.79 -8.42
N LEU A 74 4.44 -6.71 -7.55
CA LEU A 74 4.43 -7.46 -6.29
C LEU A 74 4.43 -8.98 -6.54
N MET A 75 3.54 -9.47 -7.41
CA MET A 75 3.45 -10.90 -7.72
C MET A 75 4.73 -11.44 -8.35
N GLU A 76 5.37 -10.67 -9.22
CA GLU A 76 6.66 -11.03 -9.82
C GLU A 76 7.78 -11.11 -8.78
N SER A 77 7.88 -10.12 -7.88
CA SER A 77 8.90 -10.11 -6.82
C SER A 77 8.78 -11.30 -5.86
N LEU A 78 7.56 -11.79 -5.61
CA LEU A 78 7.32 -12.95 -4.77
C LEU A 78 7.59 -14.28 -5.48
N ALA A 79 7.53 -14.31 -6.82
CA ALA A 79 7.82 -15.51 -7.61
C ALA A 79 9.32 -15.78 -7.75
N THR A 80 10.16 -14.79 -7.46
CA THR A 80 11.63 -14.88 -7.54
C THR A 80 12.30 -15.21 -6.20
N LEU A 81 11.52 -15.61 -5.18
CA LEU A 81 11.97 -16.07 -3.87
C LEU A 81 11.84 -17.60 -3.78
#